data_AF-F8X546-F1
#
_entry.id   AF-F8X546-F1
#
_cell.length_a   1.000
_cell.length_b   1.000
_cell.length_c   1.000
_cell.angle_alpha   90.00
_cell.angle_beta   90.00
_cell.angle_gamma   90.00
#
_symmetry.space_group_name_H-M   'P 1'
#
loop_
_entity.id
_entity.type
_entity.pdbx_description
1 polymer ?
#
loop_
_entity_poly.entity_id
_entity_poly.type
_entity_poly.pdbx_seq_one_letter_code
_entity_poly.pdbx_strand_id
1 'polypeptide(L)' 'MEFKGTKAKKVILEELEEQGHPERVEDVIFWALEYYCEHNKGTHGSAIAYYIKERILEEEALGKEADDE' A
#
# COMPACT_ATOMS: atom_id res chain seq x y z
N MET A 1 -22.06 -9.57 -7.78
CA MET A 1 -20.89 -10.26 -7.17
C MET A 1 -20.82 -9.79 -5.73
N GLU A 2 -20.86 -10.67 -4.73
CA GLU A 2 -20.78 -10.25 -3.32
C GLU A 2 -19.33 -9.91 -2.94
N PHE A 3 -19.13 -8.73 -2.36
CA PHE A 3 -17.83 -8.32 -1.85
C PHE A 3 -17.45 -9.18 -0.62
N LYS A 4 -16.40 -9.99 -0.75
CA LYS A 4 -15.82 -10.73 0.39
C LYS A 4 -14.73 -9.89 1.05
N GLY A 5 -15.06 -9.25 2.17
CA GLY A 5 -14.11 -8.48 2.97
C GLY A 5 -14.74 -7.69 4.11
N THR A 6 -13.91 -7.00 4.88
CA THR A 6 -14.37 -6.06 5.91
C THR A 6 -14.86 -4.76 5.26
N LYS A 7 -15.70 -3.99 5.97
CA LYS A 7 -16.10 -2.64 5.51
C LYS A 7 -14.88 -1.75 5.24
N ALA A 8 -13.83 -1.87 6.05
CA ALA A 8 -12.59 -1.13 5.86
C ALA A 8 -11.91 -1.47 4.53
N LYS A 9 -11.79 -2.77 4.19
CA LYS A 9 -11.26 -3.19 2.90
C LYS A 9 -12.07 -2.62 1.74
N LYS A 10 -13.40 -2.57 1.89
CA LYS A 10 -14.29 -2.04 0.85
C LYS A 10 -13.99 -0.57 0.58
N VAL A 11 -13.95 0.26 1.62
CA VAL A 11 -13.66 1.69 1.51
C VAL A 11 -12.29 1.94 0.88
N ILE A 12 -11.25 1.24 1.34
CA ILE A 12 -9.89 1.42 0.78
C ILE A 12 -9.86 1.14 -0.72
N LEU A 13 -10.58 0.10 -1.19
CA LEU A 13 -10.65 -0.22 -2.61
C LEU A 13 -11.46 0.81 -3.40
N GLU A 14 -12.58 1.29 -2.85
CA GLU A 14 -13.38 2.36 -3.48
C GLU A 14 -12.55 3.63 -3.66
N GLU A 15 -11.81 4.07 -2.62
CA GLU A 15 -10.94 5.26 -2.71
C GLU A 15 -9.79 5.09 -3.72
N LEU A 16 -9.18 3.89 -3.77
CA LEU A 16 -8.15 3.55 -4.75
C LEU A 16 -8.67 3.56 -6.20
N GLU A 17 -9.94 3.20 -6.42
CA GLU A 17 -10.58 3.21 -7.73
C GLU A 17 -11.04 4.63 -8.13
N GLU A 18 -11.63 5.37 -7.20
CA GLU A 18 -12.19 6.69 -7.45
C GLU A 18 -11.13 7.78 -7.62
N GLN A 19 -10.03 7.72 -6.84
CA GLN A 19 -8.94 8.71 -6.85
C GLN A 19 -9.45 10.17 -6.84
N GLY A 20 -10.45 10.45 -6.00
CA GLY A 20 -11.08 11.78 -5.90
C GLY A 20 -10.26 12.85 -5.20
N HIS A 21 -8.98 12.59 -4.89
CA HIS A 21 -8.13 13.43 -4.04
C HIS A 21 -6.94 14.02 -4.82
N PRO A 22 -6.34 15.12 -4.35
CA PRO A 22 -5.15 15.71 -4.98
C PRO A 22 -3.91 14.80 -4.89
N GLU A 23 -3.72 14.17 -3.72
CA GLU A 23 -2.69 13.16 -3.50
C GLU A 23 -3.22 11.76 -3.85
N ARG A 24 -2.34 10.93 -4.42
CA ARG A 24 -2.67 9.54 -4.74
C ARG A 24 -2.88 8.72 -3.47
N VAL A 25 -3.95 7.93 -3.46
CA VAL A 25 -4.27 7.07 -2.30
C VAL A 25 -3.16 6.03 -2.07
N GLU A 26 -2.49 5.55 -3.12
CA GLU A 26 -1.36 4.62 -3.03
C GLU A 26 -0.19 5.21 -2.25
N ASP A 27 0.15 6.47 -2.50
CA ASP A 27 1.27 7.17 -1.82
C ASP A 27 0.97 7.29 -0.32
N VAL A 28 -0.27 7.65 0.03
CA VAL A 28 -0.71 7.76 1.43
C VAL A 28 -0.68 6.39 2.13
N ILE A 29 -1.13 5.33 1.45
CA ILE A 29 -1.04 3.96 1.99
C ILE A 29 0.41 3.55 2.19
N PHE A 30 1.29 3.85 1.24
CA PHE A 30 2.70 3.54 1.34
C PHE A 30 3.35 4.26 2.54
N TRP A 31 3.11 5.56 2.71
CA TRP A 31 3.59 6.32 3.87
C TRP A 31 3.04 5.77 5.19
N ALA A 32 1.78 5.34 5.23
CA ALA A 32 1.20 4.73 6.42
C ALA A 32 1.89 3.40 6.78
N LEU A 33 2.23 2.58 5.78
CA LEU A 33 2.98 1.32 5.98
C LEU A 33 4.38 1.61 6.52
N GLU A 34 5.10 2.56 5.90
CA GLU A 34 6.43 2.99 6.33
C GLU A 34 6.41 3.49 7.77
N TYR A 35 5.53 4.44 8.07
CA TYR A 35 5.36 4.98 9.42
C TYR A 35 5.05 3.87 10.44
N TYR A 36 4.17 2.92 10.10
CA TYR A 36 3.84 1.82 11.00
C TYR A 36 5.05 0.94 11.30
N CYS A 37 5.88 0.63 10.31
CA CYS A 37 7.11 -0.14 10.48
C CYS A 37 8.08 0.52 11.47
N GLU A 38 8.27 1.83 11.30
CA GLU A 38 9.22 2.60 12.09
C GLU A 38 8.80 2.75 13.55
N HIS A 39 7.48 2.90 13.79
CA HIS A 39 6.95 3.27 15.10
C HIS A 39 6.39 2.09 15.91
N ASN A 40 6.13 0.92 15.30
CA ASN A 40 5.51 -0.23 15.97
C ASN A 40 6.39 -1.49 15.97
N LYS A 41 7.69 -1.31 16.21
CA LYS A 41 8.71 -2.38 16.16
C LYS A 41 8.37 -3.56 17.07
N GLY A 42 8.69 -4.77 16.60
CA GLY A 42 8.51 -6.01 17.37
C GLY A 42 7.08 -6.57 17.37
N THR A 43 6.16 -5.94 16.62
CA THR A 43 4.79 -6.45 16.44
C THR A 43 4.67 -7.24 15.15
N HIS A 44 3.78 -8.24 15.09
CA HIS A 44 3.43 -8.90 13.83
C HIS A 44 2.89 -7.90 12.80
N GLY A 45 2.20 -6.85 13.23
CA GLY A 45 1.77 -5.76 12.36
C GLY A 45 2.94 -5.08 11.66
N SER A 46 4.04 -4.82 12.37
CA SER A 46 5.23 -4.20 11.76
C SER A 46 5.91 -5.10 10.73
N ALA A 47 5.93 -6.42 10.97
CA ALA A 47 6.45 -7.38 10.00
C ALA A 47 5.59 -7.43 8.73
N ILE A 48 4.25 -7.40 8.88
CA ILE A 48 3.32 -7.37 7.74
C ILE A 48 3.47 -6.05 6.96
N ALA A 49 3.51 -4.91 7.65
CA ALA A 49 3.69 -3.62 7.02
C ALA A 49 5.01 -3.54 6.25
N TYR A 50 6.09 -4.06 6.84
CA TYR A 50 7.41 -4.12 6.20
C TYR A 50 7.34 -4.95 4.93
N TYR A 51 6.79 -6.16 5.00
CA TYR A 51 6.66 -7.04 3.85
C TYR A 51 5.87 -6.41 2.70
N ILE A 52 4.75 -5.73 2.98
CA ILE A 52 3.95 -5.07 1.94
C ILE A 52 4.72 -3.90 1.34
N LYS A 53 5.33 -3.06 2.17
CA LYS A 53 6.12 -1.89 1.72
C LYS A 53 7.28 -2.31 0.80
N GLU A 54 8.07 -3.31 1.20
CA GLU A 54 9.19 -3.80 0.38
C GLU A 54 8.71 -4.38 -0.94
N ARG A 55 7.59 -5.13 -0.95
CA ARG A 55 7.01 -5.64 -2.21
C ARG A 55 6.58 -4.54 -3.16
N ILE A 56 6.03 -3.43 -2.65
CA ILE A 56 5.69 -2.27 -3.49
C ILE A 56 6.97 -1.70 -4.13
N LEU A 57 8.02 -1.49 -3.32
CA LEU A 57 9.30 -0.97 -3.81
C LEU A 57 9.95 -1.90 -4.86
N GLU A 58 9.90 -3.21 -4.64
CA GLU A 58 10.40 -4.21 -5.59
C GLU A 58 9.68 -4.12 -6.95
N GLU A 59 8.35 -4.07 -6.94
CA GLU A 59 7.55 -3.97 -8.18
C GLU A 59 7.78 -2.63 -8.91
N GLU A 60 7.89 -1.51 -8.17
CA GLU A 60 8.19 -0.19 -8.77
C GLU A 60 9.62 -0.13 -9.34
N ALA A 61 10.59 -0.77 -8.69
CA ALA A 61 11.96 -0.86 -9.21
C ALA A 61 12.02 -1.69 -10.50
N LEU A 62 11.32 -2.83 -10.55
CA LEU A 62 11.22 -3.66 -11.75
C LEU A 62 10.52 -2.95 -12.91
N GLY A 63 9.47 -2.17 -12.62
CA GLY A 63 8.80 -1.35 -13.64
C GLY A 63 9.72 -0.30 -14.25
N LYS A 64 10.64 0.26 -13.47
CA LYS A 64 11.56 1.30 -13.92
C LYS A 64 12.66 0.78 -14.86
N GLU A 65 13.12 -0.46 -14.66
CA GLU A 65 14.11 -1.08 -15.55
C GLU A 65 13.54 -1.46 -16.93
N ALA A 66 12.21 -1.63 -17.05
CA ALA A 66 11.54 -1.99 -18.30
C ALA A 66 11.22 -0.80 -19.23
N ASP A 67 11.19 0.42 -18.69
CA ASP A 67 10.88 1.65 -19.45
C ASP A 67 12.16 2.36 -19.98
N ASP A 68 13.35 1.90 -19.56
CA ASP A 68 14.66 2.45 -19.93
C ASP A 68 15.40 1.65 -21.04
N GLU A 69 14.78 0.61 -21.63
CA GLU A 69 15.26 -0.17 -22.81
C GLU A 69 14.46 0.12 -24.10
#